data_AF-A0A0B6Z4T7-F1
#
_entry.id   AF-A0A0B6Z4T7-F1
#
_cell.length_a   1.000
_cell.length_b   1.000
_cell.length_c   1.000
_cell.angle_alpha   90.00
_cell.angle_beta   90.00
_cell.angle_gamma   90.00
#
_symmetry.space_group_name_H-M   'P 1'
#
loop_
_entity.id
_entity.type
_entity.pdbx_description
1 polymer ?
#
loop_
_entity_poly.entity_id
_entity_poly.type
_entity_poly.pdbx_seq_one_letter_code
_entity_poly.pdbx_strand_id
1 'polypeptide(L)'
;MRQRLLGLLEKKLFHLTSLEGQVTLVVQYRKEEYDSIMTSHEAGDSFYIRTHFNHSSTDLSEHSFKIGDVFRVKDTLFRGIGGSWLAVRVLEDLTEQNK
;
A
#
# COMPACT_ATOMS: atom_id res chain seq x y z
N MET A 1 7.57 -18.90 -6.78
CA MET A 1 6.76 -17.98 -7.59
C MET A 1 6.30 -16.85 -6.67
N ARG A 2 6.95 -15.68 -6.69
CA ARG A 2 6.55 -14.52 -5.86
C ARG A 2 5.54 -13.71 -6.67
N GLN A 3 4.25 -13.85 -6.38
CA GLN A 3 3.23 -12.98 -6.95
C GLN A 3 3.44 -11.58 -6.35
N ARG A 4 4.01 -10.64 -7.11
CA ARG A 4 4.11 -9.24 -6.68
C ARG A 4 2.69 -8.67 -6.67
N LEU A 5 2.12 -8.52 -5.49
CA LEU A 5 0.86 -7.80 -5.34
C LEU A 5 1.19 -6.32 -5.56
N LEU A 6 0.76 -5.72 -6.67
CA LEU A 6 0.87 -4.27 -6.87
C LEU A 6 -0.42 -3.63 -6.31
N GLY A 7 -0.28 -2.54 -5.55
CA GLY A 7 -1.42 -1.75 -5.05
C GLY A 7 -2.19 -1.06 -6.17
N LEU A 8 -3.35 -0.46 -5.84
CA LEU A 8 -4.18 0.18 -6.87
C LEU A 8 -3.48 1.41 -7.45
N LEU A 9 -2.86 2.22 -6.61
CA LEU A 9 -2.11 3.40 -7.04
C LEU A 9 -0.83 3.02 -7.81
N GLU A 10 -0.02 2.10 -7.29
CA GLU A 10 1.19 1.63 -7.99
C GLU A 10 0.86 1.05 -9.38
N LYS A 11 -0.23 0.25 -9.49
CA LYS A 11 -0.72 -0.26 -10.79
C LYS A 11 -1.11 0.85 -11.74
N LYS A 12 -1.84 1.85 -11.26
CA LYS A 12 -2.31 2.97 -12.09
C LYS A 12 -1.14 3.82 -12.59
N LEU A 13 -0.16 4.08 -11.74
CA LEU A 13 1.08 4.76 -12.11
C LEU A 13 1.83 3.96 -13.18
N PHE A 14 2.09 2.68 -12.93
CA PHE A 14 2.79 1.81 -13.87
C PHE A 14 2.08 1.76 -15.23
N HIS A 15 0.75 1.66 -15.22
CA HIS A 15 -0.05 1.67 -16.44
C HIS A 15 0.19 2.96 -17.24
N LEU A 16 0.04 4.14 -16.62
CA LEU A 16 0.24 5.42 -17.28
C LEU A 16 1.65 5.58 -17.84
N THR A 17 2.68 5.12 -17.11
CA THR A 17 4.07 5.19 -17.56
C THR A 17 4.42 4.17 -18.66
N SER A 18 3.62 3.11 -18.79
CA SER A 18 3.81 2.07 -19.81
C SER A 18 3.14 2.39 -21.16
N LEU A 19 2.33 3.46 -21.21
CA LEU A 19 1.65 3.87 -22.44
C LEU A 19 2.63 4.49 -23.43
N GLU A 20 2.56 4.06 -24.68
CA GLU A 20 3.29 4.63 -25.81
C GLU A 20 2.29 5.27 -26.79
N GLY A 21 2.68 6.38 -27.43
CA GLY A 21 1.85 7.06 -28.43
C GLY A 21 0.91 8.13 -27.87
N GLN A 22 -0.19 8.40 -28.58
CA GLN A 22 -1.15 9.45 -28.22
C GLN A 22 -2.07 8.97 -27.09
N VAL A 23 -2.09 9.72 -25.98
CA VAL A 23 -2.95 9.43 -24.82
C VAL A 23 -4.06 10.47 -24.73
N THR A 24 -5.30 10.00 -24.67
CA THR A 24 -6.49 10.84 -24.42
C THR A 24 -6.98 10.59 -23.00
N LEU A 25 -7.09 11.66 -22.20
CA LEU A 25 -7.58 11.59 -20.82
C LEU A 25 -8.95 12.24 -20.70
N VAL A 26 -9.89 11.53 -20.10
CA VAL A 26 -11.17 12.10 -19.66
C VAL A 26 -11.01 12.49 -18.20
N VAL A 27 -11.10 13.79 -17.90
CA VAL A 27 -10.89 14.33 -16.55
C VAL A 27 -12.12 15.13 -16.10
N GLN A 28 -12.37 15.13 -14.79
CA GLN A 28 -13.41 15.93 -14.18
C GLN A 28 -12.81 16.76 -13.04
N TYR A 29 -13.07 18.06 -13.04
CA TYR A 29 -12.66 18.94 -11.95
C TYR A 29 -13.57 18.72 -10.74
N ARG A 30 -12.98 18.35 -9.59
CA ARG A 30 -13.68 18.12 -8.31
C ARG A 30 -12.85 18.60 -7.13
N LYS A 31 -12.71 19.92 -6.97
CA LYS A 31 -11.85 20.51 -5.93
C LYS A 31 -12.29 20.19 -4.50
N GLU A 32 -13.58 20.30 -4.19
CA GLU A 32 -14.09 20.06 -2.83
C GLU A 32 -13.83 18.62 -2.37
N GLU A 33 -14.07 17.64 -3.26
CA GLU A 33 -13.79 16.23 -3.02
C GLU A 33 -12.29 15.99 -2.85
N TYR A 34 -11.46 16.59 -3.70
CA TYR A 34 -10.00 16.53 -3.58
C TYR A 34 -9.50 17.10 -2.25
N ASP A 35 -9.95 18.30 -1.86
CA ASP A 35 -9.54 18.96 -0.63
C ASP A 35 -10.01 18.15 0.60
N SER A 36 -11.21 17.57 0.56
CA SER A 36 -11.72 16.67 1.60
C SER A 36 -10.85 15.42 1.77
N ILE A 37 -10.48 14.78 0.67
CA ILE A 37 -9.59 13.61 0.64
C ILE A 37 -8.20 13.98 1.19
N MET A 38 -7.64 15.12 0.77
CA MET A 38 -6.35 15.60 1.29
C MET A 38 -6.40 15.90 2.79
N THR A 39 -7.53 16.39 3.29
CA THR A 39 -7.68 16.77 4.71
C THR A 39 -7.94 15.56 5.61
N SER A 40 -8.63 14.53 5.12
CA SER A 40 -8.99 13.35 5.94
C SER A 40 -7.78 12.47 6.30
N HIS A 41 -6.67 12.59 5.57
CA HIS A 41 -5.52 11.67 5.65
C HIS A 41 -5.91 10.19 5.45
N GLU A 42 -7.11 9.95 4.90
CA GLU A 42 -7.59 8.64 4.44
C GLU A 42 -7.40 8.47 2.92
N ALA A 43 -6.79 9.46 2.28
CA ALA A 43 -6.38 9.41 0.89
C ALA A 43 -5.34 8.32 0.67
N GLY A 44 -5.59 7.41 -0.28
CA GLY A 44 -4.62 6.40 -0.67
C GLY A 44 -5.28 5.09 -1.05
N ASP A 45 -4.53 4.01 -0.87
CA ASP A 45 -5.06 2.66 -0.94
C ASP A 45 -5.71 2.29 0.40
N SER A 46 -6.70 1.40 0.41
CA SER A 46 -7.20 0.85 1.68
C SER A 46 -7.60 -0.60 1.50
N PHE A 47 -6.69 -1.50 1.85
CA PHE A 47 -6.93 -2.94 1.81
C PHE A 47 -6.14 -3.65 2.91
N TYR A 48 -6.51 -4.89 3.19
CA TYR A 48 -5.85 -5.72 4.20
C TYR A 48 -4.97 -6.77 3.53
N ILE A 49 -3.79 -7.00 4.10
CA ILE A 49 -2.90 -8.11 3.73
C ILE A 49 -2.62 -8.95 4.96
N ARG A 50 -2.45 -10.25 4.75
CA ARG A 50 -1.89 -11.18 5.73
C ARG A 50 -0.49 -11.58 5.28
N THR A 51 0.48 -11.59 6.18
CA THR A 51 1.86 -12.00 5.90
C THR A 51 1.96 -13.51 5.82
N HIS A 52 2.72 -14.00 4.83
CA HIS A 52 2.95 -15.43 4.61
C HIS A 52 4.45 -15.79 4.71
N PHE A 53 5.26 -14.88 5.25
CA PHE A 53 6.68 -15.06 5.54
C PHE A 53 7.08 -14.16 6.72
N ASN A 54 8.22 -14.48 7.34
CA ASN A 54 8.80 -13.66 8.41
C ASN A 54 9.73 -12.60 7.81
N HIS A 55 9.72 -11.41 8.39
CA HIS A 55 10.62 -10.31 8.04
C HIS A 55 11.09 -9.59 9.30
N SER A 56 12.40 -9.40 9.42
CA SER A 56 13.02 -8.60 10.47
C SER A 56 13.73 -7.42 9.81
N SER A 57 13.27 -6.21 10.10
CA SER A 57 13.96 -4.99 9.67
C SER A 57 14.84 -4.44 10.79
N THR A 58 15.98 -3.88 10.41
CA THR A 58 16.87 -3.11 11.29
C THR A 58 16.54 -1.61 11.29
N ASP A 59 15.66 -1.17 10.37
CA ASP A 59 15.21 0.21 10.27
C ASP A 59 14.00 0.45 11.21
N LEU A 60 14.06 1.50 12.02
CA LEU A 60 12.97 1.89 12.94
C LEU A 60 11.70 2.33 12.20
N SER A 61 11.82 2.70 10.93
CA SER A 61 10.69 3.13 10.08
C SER A 61 9.97 1.98 9.39
N GLU A 62 10.52 0.76 9.45
CA GLU A 62 9.95 -0.43 8.82
C GLU A 62 9.36 -1.40 9.86
N HIS A 63 8.30 -2.10 9.47
CA HIS A 63 7.70 -3.11 10.32
C HIS A 63 8.44 -4.44 10.22
N SER A 64 8.98 -4.95 11.34
CA SER A 64 9.27 -6.38 11.49
C SER A 64 7.97 -7.15 11.71
N PHE A 65 7.79 -8.31 11.07
CA PHE A 65 6.56 -9.12 11.15
C PHE A 65 6.82 -10.63 11.05
N LYS A 66 5.90 -11.40 11.62
CA LYS A 66 5.84 -12.87 11.52
C LYS A 66 4.78 -13.28 10.50
N ILE A 67 4.81 -14.55 10.08
CA ILE A 67 3.72 -15.18 9.33
C ILE A 67 2.42 -15.02 10.13
N GLY A 68 1.32 -14.66 9.45
CA GLY A 68 -0.01 -14.55 10.03
C GLY A 68 -0.42 -13.13 10.43
N ASP A 69 0.56 -12.24 10.63
CA ASP A 69 0.32 -10.82 10.92
C ASP A 69 -0.56 -10.16 9.84
N VAL A 70 -1.47 -9.29 10.26
CA VAL A 70 -2.38 -8.58 9.37
C VAL A 70 -2.10 -7.08 9.40
N PHE A 71 -1.95 -6.50 8.21
CA PHE A 71 -1.73 -5.09 8.01
C PHE A 71 -2.85 -4.47 7.18
N ARG A 72 -3.27 -3.26 7.55
CA ARG A 72 -4.03 -2.38 6.67
C ARG A 72 -3.05 -1.52 5.89
N VAL A 73 -2.98 -1.71 4.58
CA VAL A 73 -2.19 -0.88 3.67
C VAL A 73 -2.96 0.41 3.41
N LYS A 74 -2.31 1.56 3.64
CA LYS A 74 -2.85 2.90 3.44
C LYS A 74 -2.31 3.59 2.19
N ASP A 75 -1.12 3.23 1.75
CA ASP A 75 -0.49 3.82 0.57
C ASP A 75 0.50 2.83 -0.04
N THR A 76 0.36 2.52 -1.34
CA THR A 76 1.31 1.66 -2.08
C THR A 76 2.40 2.42 -2.83
N LEU A 77 2.36 3.75 -2.79
CA LEU A 77 3.39 4.66 -3.28
C LEU A 77 3.84 5.57 -2.14
N PHE A 78 4.36 4.97 -1.05
CA PHE A 78 4.81 5.76 0.10
C PHE A 78 5.84 6.81 -0.35
N ARG A 79 5.55 8.09 -0.08
CA ARG A 79 6.35 9.26 -0.54
C ARG A 79 6.47 9.40 -2.06
N GLY A 80 5.55 8.81 -2.82
CA GLY A 80 5.48 8.89 -4.28
C GLY A 80 6.46 7.98 -5.02
N ILE A 81 7.14 7.05 -4.34
CA ILE A 81 8.12 6.14 -4.94
C ILE A 81 7.63 4.70 -4.81
N GLY A 82 7.68 3.94 -5.91
CA GLY A 82 7.38 2.51 -5.88
C GLY A 82 8.48 1.71 -5.15
N GLY A 83 8.09 0.79 -4.29
CA GLY A 83 9.00 -0.10 -3.56
C GLY A 83 8.71 -0.24 -2.07
N SER A 84 8.10 0.78 -1.46
CA SER A 84 7.72 0.78 -0.04
C SER A 84 6.25 1.17 0.12
N TRP A 85 5.57 0.51 1.04
CA TRP A 85 4.15 0.76 1.33
C TRP A 85 4.00 1.33 2.74
N LEU A 86 3.07 2.27 2.92
CA LEU A 86 2.61 2.67 4.23
C LEU A 86 1.56 1.68 4.70
N ALA A 87 1.83 0.99 5.79
CA ALA A 87 0.93 0.01 6.37
C ALA A 87 0.81 0.22 7.88
N VAL A 88 -0.36 -0.10 8.43
CA VAL A 88 -0.63 -0.10 9.87
C VAL A 88 -0.92 -1.52 10.30
N ARG A 89 -0.20 -2.03 11.30
CA ARG A 89 -0.48 -3.35 11.89
C ARG A 89 -1.84 -3.32 12.56
N VAL A 90 -2.69 -4.30 12.23
CA VAL A 90 -4.04 -4.44 12.79
C VAL A 90 -4.14 -5.68 13.68
N LEU A 91 -3.43 -6.75 13.32
CA LEU A 91 -3.36 -7.97 14.11
C LEU A 91 -1.92 -8.49 14.12
N GLU A 92 -1.44 -8.84 15.29
CA GLU A 92 -0.25 -9.67 15.45
C GLU A 92 -0.69 -11.12 15.65
N ASP A 93 -0.10 -12.05 14.89
CA ASP A 93 -0.41 -13.46 15.08
C ASP A 93 0.26 -13.95 16.37
N LEU A 94 -0.54 -14.17 17.41
CA LEU A 94 -0.06 -14.58 18.73
C LEU A 94 0.21 -16.09 18.84
N THR A 95 0.51 -16.78 17.74
CA THR A 95 0.85 -18.21 17.75
C THR A 95 2.23 -18.49 18.34
N GLU A 96 2.46 -18.12 19.61
CA GLU A 96 3.45 -18.71 20.53
C GLU A 96 2.95 -18.59 21.99
N GLN A 97 1.82 -19.21 22.33
CA GLN A 97 1.43 -19.55 23.71
C GLN A 97 0.64 -20.87 23.69
N ASN A 98 1.28 -21.98 23.30
CA ASN A 98 0.92 -23.37 23.67
C ASN A 98 1.93 -24.32 23.04
N LYS A 99 3.07 -24.48 23.71
CA LYS A 99 3.97 -25.63 23.58
C LYS A 99 4.34 -26.08 24.98
#